data_AF-A0A924JZC3-F1
#
_entry.id   AF-A0A924JZC3-F1
#
_cell.length_a   1.000
_cell.length_b   1.000
_cell.length_c   1.000
_cell.angle_alpha   90.00
_cell.angle_beta   90.00
_cell.angle_gamma   90.00
#
_symmetry.space_group_name_H-M   'P 1'
#
loop_
_entity.id
_entity.type
_entity.pdbx_description
1 polymer ?
#
loop_
_entity_poly.entity_id
_entity_poly.type
_entity_poly.pdbx_seq_one_letter_code
_entity_poly.pdbx_strand_id
1 'polypeptide(L)' 'MGKRTSPSAIQSADDLSRLGNIVQDKRNGKRSGAKKGRRNRHYEKQLLRNALTTGVLKNDVA' A
#
# COMPACT_ATOMS: atom_id res chain seq x y z
N MET A 1 18.69 3.76 3.56
CA MET A 1 17.50 2.95 3.22
C MET A 1 16.31 3.88 3.23
N GLY A 2 15.37 3.77 2.27
CA GLY A 2 14.17 4.62 2.27
C GLY A 2 13.20 4.27 3.40
N LYS A 3 12.20 5.12 3.66
CA LYS A 3 11.06 4.73 4.50
C LYS A 3 10.10 3.87 3.68
N ARG A 4 9.42 2.91 4.31
CA ARG A 4 8.30 2.19 3.69
C ARG A 4 7.06 3.07 3.82
N THR A 5 6.11 2.91 2.89
CA THR A 5 4.75 3.45 3.04
C THR A 5 4.15 3.13 4.41
N SER A 6 3.54 4.14 5.03
CA SER A 6 2.85 4.00 6.31
C SER A 6 1.69 3.00 6.21
N PRO A 7 1.43 2.17 7.24
CA PRO A 7 0.21 1.36 7.35
C PRO A 7 -1.10 2.14 7.19
N SER A 8 -1.10 3.42 7.54
CA SER A 8 -2.24 4.35 7.46
C SER A 8 -2.22 5.20 6.18
N ALA A 9 -1.51 4.80 5.13
CA ALA A 9 -1.37 5.65 3.94
C ALA A 9 -2.63 5.73 3.05
N ILE A 10 -3.60 4.84 3.22
CA ILE A 10 -4.91 4.94 2.57
C ILE A 10 -5.80 5.78 3.47
N GLN A 11 -6.32 6.89 2.94
CA GLN A 11 -7.17 7.83 3.67
C GLN A 11 -8.60 7.86 3.12
N SER A 12 -8.80 7.48 1.85
CA SER A 12 -10.11 7.36 1.20
C SER A 12 -10.10 6.26 0.13
N ALA A 13 -11.28 5.81 -0.30
CA ALA A 13 -11.49 4.90 -1.42
C ALA A 13 -10.85 5.40 -2.72
N ASP A 14 -10.73 6.72 -2.93
CA ASP A 14 -10.07 7.29 -4.11
C ASP A 14 -8.59 6.88 -4.23
N ASP A 15 -7.94 6.61 -3.10
CA ASP A 15 -6.54 6.17 -3.06
C ASP A 15 -6.34 4.77 -3.66
N LEU A 16 -7.41 3.97 -3.78
CA LEU A 16 -7.37 2.64 -4.40
C LEU A 16 -6.97 2.71 -5.87
N SER A 17 -7.40 3.75 -6.58
CA SER A 17 -7.04 3.98 -7.99
C SER A 17 -5.54 4.24 -8.19
N ARG A 18 -4.85 4.71 -7.15
CA ARG A 18 -3.42 5.07 -7.15
C ARG A 18 -2.59 4.18 -6.23
N LEU A 19 -3.12 3.03 -5.82
CA LEU A 19 -2.51 2.15 -4.81
C LEU A 19 -1.05 1.78 -5.15
N GLY A 20 -0.77 1.50 -6.43
CA GLY A 20 0.58 1.19 -6.91
C GLY A 20 1.60 2.33 -6.73
N ASN A 21 1.15 3.58 -6.71
CA ASN A 21 2.00 4.76 -6.48
C ASN A 21 2.23 5.02 -4.98
N ILE A 22 1.23 4.67 -4.17
CA ILE A 22 1.28 4.77 -2.70
C ILE A 22 2.23 3.73 -2.13
N VAL A 23 2.29 2.54 -2.72
CA VAL A 23 3.11 1.42 -2.23
C VAL A 23 4.58 1.59 -2.62
N GLN A 24 5.41 1.87 -1.62
CA GLN A 24 6.86 1.98 -1.74
C GLN A 24 7.58 1.07 -0.76
N ASP A 25 8.51 0.27 -1.31
CA ASP A 25 9.43 -0.55 -0.54
C ASP A 25 10.71 0.24 -0.17
N LYS A 26 11.11 0.19 1.11
CA LYS A 26 12.35 0.79 1.63
C LYS A 26 13.66 0.41 0.92
N ARG A 27 13.68 -0.71 0.18
CA ARG A 27 14.83 -1.18 -0.63
C ARG A 27 14.44 -1.39 -2.10
N ASN A 28 13.52 -0.58 -2.63
CA ASN A 28 13.07 -0.66 -4.03
C ASN A 28 14.25 -0.69 -5.03
N GLY A 29 15.22 0.23 -4.88
CA GLY A 29 16.41 0.31 -5.74
C GLY A 29 17.48 -0.78 -5.51
N LYS A 30 17.31 -1.67 -4.52
CA LYS A 30 18.25 -2.77 -4.24
C LYS A 30 17.65 -4.16 -4.52
N ARG A 31 16.42 -4.25 -5.02
CA ARG A 31 15.76 -5.52 -5.34
C ARG A 31 15.71 -5.76 -6.84
N SER A 32 15.97 -7.00 -7.24
CA SER A 32 15.70 -7.47 -8.60
C SER A 32 14.20 -7.40 -8.91
N GLY A 33 13.85 -7.24 -10.20
CA GLY A 33 12.49 -6.96 -10.66
C GLY A 33 11.43 -7.95 -10.13
N ALA A 34 11.67 -9.26 -10.24
CA ALA A 34 10.73 -10.26 -9.76
C ALA A 34 10.51 -10.20 -8.23
N LYS A 35 11.58 -9.94 -7.46
CA LYS A 35 11.49 -9.80 -5.99
C LYS A 35 10.81 -8.50 -5.60
N LYS A 36 11.04 -7.42 -6.35
CA LYS A 36 10.35 -6.13 -6.22
C LYS A 36 8.85 -6.29 -6.42
N GLY A 37 8.42 -6.93 -7.52
CA GLY A 37 7.00 -7.17 -7.80
C GLY A 37 6.30 -7.98 -6.71
N ARG A 38 6.91 -9.08 -6.23
CA ARG A 38 6.35 -9.86 -5.09
C ARG A 38 6.18 -9.02 -3.82
N ARG A 39 7.12 -8.11 -3.53
CA ARG A 39 7.06 -7.27 -2.33
C ARG A 39 6.05 -6.14 -2.44
N ASN A 40 5.93 -5.51 -3.61
CA ASN A 40 4.88 -4.51 -3.85
C ASN A 40 3.48 -5.12 -3.63
N ARG A 41 3.19 -6.28 -4.25
CA ARG A 41 1.92 -6.98 -4.03
C ARG A 41 1.66 -7.35 -2.57
N HIS A 42 2.70 -7.77 -1.85
CA HIS A 42 2.57 -8.04 -0.42
C HIS A 42 2.18 -6.77 0.35
N TYR A 43 2.78 -5.63 0.02
CA TYR A 43 2.52 -4.37 0.70
C TYR A 43 1.17 -3.74 0.32
N GLU A 44 0.75 -3.86 -0.93
CA GLU A 44 -0.62 -3.53 -1.38
C GLU A 44 -1.65 -4.28 -0.53
N LYS A 45 -1.50 -5.61 -0.41
CA LYS A 45 -2.39 -6.42 0.43
C LYS A 45 -2.40 -5.98 1.88
N GLN A 46 -1.23 -5.65 2.45
CA GLN A 46 -1.17 -5.15 3.83
C GLN A 46 -1.88 -3.81 3.99
N LEU A 47 -1.72 -2.88 3.04
CA LEU A 47 -2.38 -1.57 3.07
C LEU A 47 -3.90 -1.72 3.00
N LEU A 48 -4.41 -2.52 2.07
CA LEU A 48 -5.85 -2.78 1.95
C LEU A 48 -6.43 -3.40 3.22
N ARG A 49 -5.75 -4.40 3.80
CA ARG A 49 -6.18 -5.01 5.06
C ARG A 49 -6.24 -4.00 6.19
N ASN A 50 -5.25 -3.11 6.29
CA ASN A 50 -5.25 -2.07 7.32
C ASN A 50 -6.39 -1.08 7.11
N ALA A 51 -6.62 -0.62 5.87
CA ALA A 51 -7.70 0.32 5.54
C ALA A 51 -9.10 -0.25 5.85
N LEU A 52 -9.28 -1.56 5.67
CA LEU A 52 -10.49 -2.27 6.10
C LEU A 52 -10.63 -2.33 7.62
N THR A 53 -9.54 -2.61 8.33
CA THR A 53 -9.51 -2.68 9.81
C THR A 53 -9.76 -1.32 10.45
N THR A 54 -9.20 -0.23 9.88
CA THR A 54 -9.38 1.14 10.40
C THR A 54 -10.73 1.75 10.02
N GLY A 55 -11.53 1.09 9.19
CA GLY A 55 -12.85 1.56 8.78
C GLY A 55 -12.84 2.62 7.68
N VAL A 56 -11.66 3.02 7.18
CA VAL A 56 -11.51 4.01 6.10
C VAL A 56 -12.37 3.63 4.88
N LEU A 57 -12.31 2.37 4.46
CA LEU A 57 -13.08 1.88 3.32
C LEU A 57 -14.54 1.54 3.64
N LYS A 58 -14.93 1.53 4.92
CA LYS A 58 -16.33 1.28 5.32
C LYS A 58 -17.16 2.57 5.34
N ASN A 59 -16.51 3.71 5.58
CA ASN A 59 -17.18 4.99 5.72
C ASN A 59 -17.48 5.67 4.37
N ASP A 60 -16.79 5.27 3.29
CA ASP A 60 -16.97 5.83 1.95
C ASP A 60 -18.11 5.17 1.15
N VAL A 61 -18.75 4.13 1.70
CA VAL A 61 -19.92 3.47 1.10
C VAL A 61 -21.16 3.89 1.91
N ALA A 62 -21.60 5.13 1.73
CA ALA A 62 -22.82 5.69 2.29
C ALA A 62 -23.68 6.29 1.18
#